data_AF-A0A933JT89-F1
#
_entry.id   AF-A0A933JT89-F1
#
_cell.length_a   1.000
_cell.length_b   1.000
_cell.length_c   1.000
_cell.angle_alpha   90.00
_cell.angle_beta   90.00
_cell.angle_gamma   90.00
#
_symmetry.space_group_name_H-M   'P 1'
#
loop_
_entity.id
_entity.type
_entity.pdbx_description
1 polymer ?
#
loop_
_entity_poly.entity_id
_entity_poly.type
_entity_poly.pdbx_seq_one_letter_code
_entity_poly.pdbx_strand_id
1 'polypeptide(L)'
;DVLEAARADDAMARALLAKKNPVLITAIAAGEAKAEARGEARGEARGEARGEARGKAEGLARAVLQFLDARQLAVAELDRARIRDTLDIELLETWVRRAATCNSAAELFDGKKRRHKRRPKQVRE
;
A
#
# COMPACT_ATOMS: atom_id res chain seq x y z
N ASP A 1 54.56 6.03 -7.54
CA ASP A 1 53.54 5.63 -8.53
C ASP A 1 52.32 5.15 -7.77
N VAL A 2 51.14 5.71 -8.04
CA VAL A 2 49.91 5.48 -7.24
C VAL A 2 49.38 4.05 -7.44
N LEU A 3 49.63 3.47 -8.61
CA LEU A 3 49.22 2.10 -8.95
C LEU A 3 49.95 1.03 -8.14
N GLU A 4 51.25 1.22 -7.87
CA GLU A 4 52.04 0.28 -7.06
C GLU A 4 51.62 0.31 -5.59
N ALA A 5 51.27 1.49 -5.06
CA ALA A 5 50.74 1.62 -3.69
C ALA A 5 49.41 0.87 -3.53
N ALA A 6 48.47 1.03 -4.47
CA ALA A 6 47.18 0.33 -4.44
C ALA A 6 47.36 -1.20 -4.50
N ARG A 7 48.29 -1.70 -5.31
CA ARG A 7 48.60 -3.14 -5.38
C ARG A 7 49.15 -3.68 -4.06
N ALA A 8 50.00 -2.92 -3.40
CA ALA A 8 50.56 -3.30 -2.10
C ALA A 8 49.47 -3.36 -1.02
N ASP A 9 48.55 -2.39 -1.00
CA ASP A 9 47.42 -2.35 -0.06
C ASP A 9 46.46 -3.54 -0.28
N ASP A 10 46.13 -3.85 -1.54
CA ASP A 10 45.30 -5.01 -1.87
C ASP A 10 45.96 -6.34 -1.48
N ALA A 11 47.27 -6.47 -1.71
CA ALA A 11 48.04 -7.66 -1.32
C ALA A 11 48.04 -7.84 0.21
N MET A 12 48.19 -6.75 0.95
CA MET A 12 48.11 -6.73 2.40
C MET A 12 46.71 -7.11 2.89
N ALA A 13 45.65 -6.55 2.31
CA ALA A 13 44.28 -6.92 2.65
C ALA A 13 44.00 -8.42 2.46
N ARG A 14 44.43 -8.99 1.31
CA ARG A 14 44.31 -10.42 1.04
C ARG A 14 45.08 -11.28 2.04
N ALA A 15 46.30 -10.88 2.39
CA ALA A 15 47.11 -11.60 3.37
C ALA A 15 46.47 -11.60 4.77
N LEU A 16 45.90 -10.47 5.19
CA LEU A 16 45.23 -10.35 6.48
C LEU A 16 43.94 -11.18 6.54
N LEU A 17 43.18 -11.25 5.44
CA LEU A 17 42.03 -12.15 5.29
C LEU A 17 42.44 -13.62 5.36
N ALA A 18 43.49 -14.01 4.62
CA ALA A 18 43.98 -15.39 4.61
C ALA A 18 44.45 -15.85 6.00
N LYS A 19 45.09 -14.94 6.74
CA LYS A 19 45.53 -15.18 8.12
C LYS A 19 44.42 -15.09 9.16
N LYS A 20 43.18 -14.82 8.76
CA LYS A 20 42.03 -14.74 9.67
C LYS A 20 42.32 -13.79 10.82
N ASN A 21 42.86 -12.60 10.50
CA ASN A 21 43.23 -11.63 11.52
C ASN A 21 42.00 -11.32 12.42
N PRO A 22 42.09 -11.48 13.75
CA PRO A 22 40.96 -11.31 14.66
C PRO A 22 40.27 -9.95 14.54
N VAL A 23 41.03 -8.87 14.28
CA VAL A 23 40.49 -7.52 14.11
C VAL A 23 39.63 -7.42 12.84
N LEU A 24 40.05 -8.06 11.75
CA LEU A 24 39.25 -8.10 10.52
C LEU A 24 38.01 -8.96 10.69
N ILE A 25 38.12 -10.11 11.37
CA ILE A 25 36.97 -10.99 11.63
C ILE A 25 35.91 -10.25 12.42
N THR A 26 36.28 -9.57 13.51
CA THR A 26 35.30 -8.84 14.33
C THR A 26 34.72 -7.65 13.59
N ALA A 27 35.50 -6.95 12.76
CA ALA A 27 35.01 -5.86 11.94
C ALA A 27 34.00 -6.33 10.87
N ILE A 28 34.29 -7.45 10.20
CA ILE A 28 33.38 -8.07 9.21
C ILE A 28 32.10 -8.54 9.90
N ALA A 29 32.22 -9.28 11.01
CA ALA A 29 31.06 -9.78 11.75
C ALA A 29 30.18 -8.63 12.28
N ALA A 30 30.78 -7.54 12.78
CA ALA A 30 30.03 -6.36 13.19
C ALA A 30 29.33 -5.67 11.99
N GLY A 31 29.98 -5.68 10.82
CA GLY A 31 29.39 -5.21 9.57
C GLY A 31 28.19 -6.04 9.13
N GLU A 32 28.31 -7.36 9.16
CA GLU A 32 27.25 -8.32 8.83
C GLU A 32 26.05 -8.20 9.79
N ALA A 33 26.29 -8.22 11.10
CA ALA A 33 25.24 -8.07 12.10
C ALA A 33 24.48 -6.74 11.93
N LYS A 34 25.20 -5.65 11.62
CA LYS A 34 24.59 -4.36 11.34
C LYS A 34 23.79 -4.36 10.03
N ALA A 35 24.26 -5.09 9.01
CA ALA A 35 23.56 -5.21 7.74
C ALA A 35 22.27 -6.03 7.89
N GLU A 36 22.33 -7.13 8.63
CA GLU A 36 21.18 -7.98 8.97
C GLU A 36 20.12 -7.21 9.75
N ALA A 37 20.51 -6.58 10.87
CA ALA A 37 19.60 -5.77 11.69
C ALA A 37 18.92 -4.65 10.87
N ARG A 38 19.65 -4.04 9.93
CA ARG A 38 19.06 -3.04 9.00
C ARG A 38 18.13 -3.67 7.98
N GLY A 39 18.45 -4.87 7.51
CA GLY A 39 17.64 -5.64 6.58
C GLY A 39 16.30 -6.01 7.19
N GLU A 40 16.33 -6.58 8.40
CA GLU A 40 15.14 -6.95 9.19
C GLU A 40 14.27 -5.74 9.48
N ALA A 41 14.82 -4.68 10.09
CA ALA A 41 14.05 -3.48 10.42
C ALA A 41 13.38 -2.84 9.19
N ARG A 42 14.05 -2.86 8.02
CA ARG A 42 13.45 -2.38 6.76
C ARG A 42 12.40 -3.33 6.23
N GLY A 43 12.62 -4.64 6.37
CA GLY A 43 11.68 -5.68 5.95
C GLY A 43 10.38 -5.59 6.73
N GLU A 44 10.47 -5.52 8.06
CA GLU A 44 9.35 -5.36 8.99
C GLU A 44 8.58 -4.07 8.70
N ALA A 45 9.24 -2.91 8.69
CA ALA A 45 8.58 -1.63 8.43
C ALA A 45 7.84 -1.60 7.08
N ARG A 46 8.40 -2.23 6.04
CA ARG A 46 7.74 -2.36 4.73
C ARG A 46 6.58 -3.34 4.77
N GLY A 47 6.73 -4.45 5.51
CA GLY A 47 5.70 -5.46 5.69
C GLY A 47 4.48 -4.90 6.41
N GLU A 48 4.70 -4.23 7.54
CA GLU A 48 3.68 -3.56 8.33
C GLU A 48 2.95 -2.50 7.51
N ALA A 49 3.67 -1.56 6.89
CA ALA A 49 3.04 -0.50 6.09
C ALA A 49 2.18 -1.06 4.94
N ARG A 50 2.63 -2.13 4.28
CA ARG A 50 1.83 -2.82 3.24
C ARG A 50 0.63 -3.54 3.82
N GLY A 51 0.80 -4.19 4.97
CA GLY A 51 -0.26 -4.90 5.68
C GLY A 51 -1.37 -3.95 6.14
N GLU A 52 -1.00 -2.83 6.75
CA GLU A 52 -1.93 -1.80 7.20
C GLU A 52 -2.70 -1.17 6.04
N ALA A 53 -2.00 -0.81 4.95
CA ALA A 53 -2.64 -0.23 3.77
C ALA A 53 -3.67 -1.20 3.13
N ARG A 54 -3.31 -2.47 2.99
CA ARG A 54 -4.22 -3.52 2.49
C ARG A 54 -5.38 -3.76 3.44
N GLY A 55 -5.12 -3.89 4.74
CA GLY A 55 -6.16 -4.09 5.75
C GLY A 55 -7.15 -2.92 5.79
N LYS A 56 -6.66 -1.68 5.67
CA LYS A 56 -7.52 -0.49 5.57
C LYS A 56 -8.40 -0.52 4.31
N ALA A 57 -7.81 -0.83 3.15
CA ALA A 57 -8.57 -0.95 1.90
C ALA A 57 -9.65 -2.05 1.98
N GLU A 58 -9.28 -3.24 2.44
CA GLU A 58 -10.24 -4.35 2.63
C GLU A 58 -11.36 -3.98 3.61
N GLY A 59 -11.03 -3.32 4.71
CA GLY A 59 -12.01 -2.86 5.69
C GLY A 59 -13.00 -1.85 5.10
N LEU A 60 -12.51 -0.88 4.33
CA LEU A 60 -13.38 0.10 3.66
C LEU A 60 -14.23 -0.54 2.56
N ALA A 61 -13.67 -1.45 1.76
CA ALA A 61 -14.42 -2.20 0.75
C ALA A 61 -15.56 -3.00 1.37
N ARG A 62 -15.30 -3.69 2.49
CA ARG A 62 -16.33 -4.38 3.28
C ARG A 62 -17.39 -3.40 3.79
N ALA A 63 -16.99 -2.24 4.30
CA ALA A 63 -17.93 -1.22 4.78
C ALA A 63 -18.85 -0.72 3.66
N VAL A 64 -18.32 -0.44 2.46
CA VAL A 64 -19.13 -0.06 1.29
C VAL A 64 -20.19 -1.12 1.01
N LEU A 65 -19.79 -2.39 0.92
CA LEU A 65 -20.72 -3.49 0.63
C LEU A 65 -21.79 -3.65 1.72
N GLN A 66 -21.42 -3.50 3.00
CA GLN A 66 -22.36 -3.54 4.12
C GLN A 66 -23.39 -2.41 4.06
N PHE A 67 -22.99 -1.18 3.69
CA PHE A 67 -23.94 -0.08 3.52
C PHE A 67 -24.92 -0.34 2.37
N LEU A 68 -24.44 -0.87 1.24
CA LEU A 68 -25.32 -1.19 0.10
C LEU A 68 -26.32 -2.30 0.47
N ASP A 69 -25.86 -3.31 1.21
CA ASP A 69 -26.68 -4.43 1.69
C ASP A 69 -27.73 -3.98 2.71
N ALA A 70 -27.33 -3.18 3.71
CA ALA A 70 -28.25 -2.61 4.71
C ALA A 70 -29.35 -1.75 4.08
N ARG A 71 -29.06 -1.16 2.92
CA ARG A 71 -30.02 -0.38 2.12
C ARG A 71 -30.80 -1.21 1.11
N GLN A 72 -30.56 -2.51 1.05
CA GLN A 72 -31.20 -3.44 0.13
C GLN A 72 -31.00 -3.07 -1.34
N LEU A 73 -29.83 -2.49 -1.66
CA LEU A 73 -29.47 -2.17 -3.04
C LEU A 73 -28.90 -3.40 -3.72
N ALA A 74 -29.46 -3.77 -4.86
CA ALA A 74 -28.92 -4.82 -5.70
C ALA A 74 -27.56 -4.38 -6.27
N VAL A 75 -26.52 -5.17 -5.99
CA VAL A 75 -25.16 -4.98 -6.52
C VAL A 75 -24.79 -6.22 -7.31
N ALA A 76 -24.47 -6.05 -8.59
CA ALA A 76 -24.00 -7.15 -9.43
C ALA A 76 -22.67 -7.71 -8.88
N GLU A 77 -22.40 -9.01 -9.05
CA GLU A 77 -21.18 -9.61 -8.51
C GLU A 77 -19.91 -8.98 -9.10
N LEU A 78 -19.97 -8.52 -10.35
CA LEU A 78 -18.87 -7.78 -10.98
C LEU A 78 -18.53 -6.49 -10.23
N ASP A 79 -19.54 -5.75 -9.78
CA ASP A 79 -19.37 -4.53 -8.99
C ASP A 79 -18.89 -4.86 -7.56
N ARG A 80 -19.34 -5.98 -6.99
CA ARG A 80 -18.83 -6.47 -5.70
C ARG A 80 -17.36 -6.82 -5.78
N ALA A 81 -16.94 -7.53 -6.82
CA ALA A 81 -15.54 -7.85 -7.09
C ALA A 81 -14.72 -6.56 -7.26
N ARG A 82 -15.21 -5.61 -8.07
CA ARG A 82 -14.56 -4.31 -8.25
C ARG A 82 -14.34 -3.58 -6.92
N ILE A 83 -15.31 -3.58 -6.02
CA ILE A 83 -15.18 -2.94 -4.71
C ILE A 83 -14.12 -3.65 -3.86
N ARG A 84 -14.12 -4.98 -3.82
CA ARG A 84 -13.15 -5.78 -3.03
C ARG A 84 -11.72 -5.64 -3.55
N ASP A 85 -11.53 -5.57 -4.86
CA ASP A 85 -10.21 -5.53 -5.49
C ASP A 85 -9.61 -4.11 -5.54
N THR A 86 -10.38 -3.09 -5.15
CA THR A 86 -9.88 -1.72 -5.09
C THR A 86 -8.98 -1.55 -3.87
N LEU A 87 -7.74 -1.10 -4.10
CA LEU A 87 -6.77 -0.79 -3.03
C LEU A 87 -6.60 0.71 -2.77
N ASP A 88 -7.25 1.56 -3.58
CA ASP A 88 -7.24 3.01 -3.39
C ASP A 88 -8.14 3.39 -2.22
N ILE A 89 -7.49 3.74 -1.10
CA ILE A 89 -8.14 4.12 0.15
C ILE A 89 -9.02 5.36 0.00
N GLU A 90 -8.58 6.39 -0.74
CA GLU A 90 -9.33 7.65 -0.88
C GLU A 90 -10.59 7.45 -1.72
N LEU A 91 -10.49 6.62 -2.75
CA LEU A 91 -11.63 6.21 -3.56
C LEU A 91 -12.64 5.42 -2.73
N LEU A 92 -12.16 4.46 -1.93
CA LEU A 92 -13.01 3.67 -1.05
C LEU A 92 -13.70 4.51 0.03
N GLU A 93 -13.00 5.45 0.67
CA GLU A 93 -13.60 6.40 1.62
C GLU A 93 -14.68 7.27 0.96
N THR A 94 -14.48 7.64 -0.31
CA THR A 94 -15.50 8.33 -1.10
C THR A 94 -16.71 7.44 -1.36
N TRP A 95 -16.51 6.17 -1.69
CA TRP A 95 -17.59 5.21 -1.85
C TRP A 95 -18.32 4.93 -0.53
N VAL A 96 -17.66 4.88 0.61
CA VAL A 96 -18.32 4.72 1.92
C VAL A 96 -19.33 5.86 2.15
N ARG A 97 -18.91 7.11 1.96
CA ARG A 97 -19.80 8.28 2.11
C ARG A 97 -20.96 8.26 1.11
N ARG A 98 -20.73 7.75 -0.10
CA ARG A 98 -21.75 7.66 -1.14
C ARG A 98 -22.73 6.52 -0.90
N ALA A 99 -22.27 5.36 -0.44
CA ALA A 99 -23.14 4.22 -0.10
C ALA A 99 -24.20 4.62 0.94
N ALA A 100 -23.85 5.55 1.84
CA ALA A 100 -24.80 6.13 2.79
C ALA A 100 -25.91 7.01 2.15
N THR A 101 -25.79 7.45 0.90
CA THR A 101 -26.84 8.27 0.22
C THR A 101 -27.32 7.77 -1.16
N CYS A 102 -26.55 6.95 -1.89
CA CYS A 102 -26.88 6.53 -3.25
C CYS A 102 -28.10 5.60 -3.33
N ASN A 103 -28.80 5.61 -4.47
CA ASN A 103 -29.98 4.77 -4.72
C ASN A 103 -29.69 3.59 -5.66
N SER A 104 -28.44 3.44 -6.10
CA SER A 104 -27.99 2.33 -6.93
C SER A 104 -26.47 2.15 -6.87
N ALA A 105 -25.99 0.98 -7.31
CA ALA A 105 -24.56 0.74 -7.51
C ALA A 105 -23.94 1.66 -8.58
N ALA A 106 -24.70 2.01 -9.63
CA ALA A 106 -24.22 2.94 -10.65
C ALA A 106 -23.94 4.34 -10.07
N GLU A 107 -24.81 4.85 -9.19
CA GLU A 107 -24.64 6.14 -8.51
C GLU A 107 -23.44 6.16 -7.54
N LEU A 108 -23.08 5.01 -6.97
CA LEU A 108 -21.88 4.87 -6.15
C LEU A 108 -20.62 5.23 -6.95
N PHE A 109 -20.52 4.66 -8.15
CA PHE A 109 -19.39 4.82 -9.05
C PHE A 109 -19.42 6.12 -9.86
N ASP A 110 -20.58 6.78 -9.99
CA ASP A 110 -20.69 8.05 -10.73
C ASP A 110 -19.99 9.18 -9.94
N GLY A 111 -18.77 9.50 -10.37
CA GLY A 111 -17.89 10.49 -9.77
C GLY A 111 -18.50 11.87 -9.60
N LYS A 112 -19.48 12.28 -10.41
CA LYS A 112 -20.02 13.65 -10.39
C LYS A 112 -21.35 13.74 -11.13
N LYS A 113 -22.51 13.74 -10.43
CA LYS A 113 -23.66 14.61 -10.77
C LYS A 113 -24.47 14.98 -9.54
N ARG A 114 -24.13 16.11 -8.90
CA ARG A 114 -25.16 16.86 -8.16
C ARG A 114 -26.22 17.31 -9.18
N ARG A 115 -27.34 16.59 -9.27
CA ARG A 115 -28.55 17.05 -9.94
C ARG A 115 -29.71 17.07 -8.95
N HIS A 116 -29.89 18.24 -8.34
CA HIS A 116 -31.17 18.71 -7.79
C HIS A 116 -31.32 20.12 -8.36
N LYS A 117 -32.31 20.45 -9.20
CA LYS A 117 -33.75 20.32 -9.01
C LYS A 117 -34.47 20.03 -10.34
N ARG A 118 -35.36 19.04 -10.35
CA ARG A 118 -36.54 19.07 -11.25
C ARG A 118 -37.63 19.86 -10.52
N ARG A 119 -38.00 21.05 -11.02
CA ARG A 119 -39.25 21.71 -10.63
C ARG A 119 -40.40 21.09 -11.46
N PRO A 120 -41.56 20.75 -10.86
CA PRO A 120 -42.66 20.13 -11.59
C PRO A 120 -43.40 21.14 -12.48
N LYS A 121 -44.07 20.59 -13.49
CA LYS A 121 -44.82 21.25 -14.58
C LYS A 121 -45.82 22.29 -14.04
N GLN A 122 -45.84 23.48 -14.62
CA GLN A 122 -47.07 24.27 -14.68
C GLN A 122 -47.77 23.96 -16.00
N VAL A 123 -48.85 23.18 -15.87
CA VAL A 123 -49.93 23.12 -16.84
C VAL A 123 -50.70 24.43 -16.69
N ARG A 124 -50.89 25.17 -17.78
CA ARG A 124 -51.99 26.13 -17.89
C ARG A 124 -52.61 26.00 -19.26
N GLU A 125 -53.92 25.78 -19.22
CA GLU A 125 -54.89 25.87 -20.31
C GLU A 125 -54.87 27.25 -20.97
#